data_AF-A0A6G1G2B6-F1
#
_entry.id   AF-A0A6G1G2B6-F1
#
_cell.length_a   1.000
_cell.length_b   1.000
_cell.length_c   1.000
_cell.angle_alpha   90.00
_cell.angle_beta   90.00
_cell.angle_gamma   90.00
#
_symmetry.space_group_name_H-M   'P 1'
#
loop_
_entity.id
_entity.type
_entity.pdbx_description
1 polymer ?
#
loop_
_entity_poly.entity_id
_entity_poly.type
_entity_poly.pdbx_seq_one_letter_code
_entity_poly.pdbx_strand_id
1 'polypeptide(L)'
;MAIRSTPAEPRSEPPVEAPQIETDNVPAYLEEPLQLILQCLRKRSESPLSSVQVLSHALPSPDKTGHSFPAVLNALVSVLHGKEIRWINVFHAVHGQFRIADLPPGPPATPGPAIGGDDYFATRVFNSAVTVTDLQANTTIAPGRVSARRSASGNSNQPAALTAQARGPQPIVQPGTVNVALIERYIPPSSRAEYQDMFDPDGRSIICDRLAELSNDSGVLVLIYPTRDGATTFMNRYLKPLLDPLLRSLTVLNSFTADLAESIGDMDCGERMLCYQDSRFWMSGMCAALSKEGDSTYEMAYTGFTEVCPDRSLWAGRWWAGQEKPRIREMVQKYFREHHLRSESSGTVALSSSVAATSSRTPNTRTSAEIVEKIINGVVNNPYGDEKGEPLDSIEVGIFVIIKSRK
;
A
#
# COMPACT_ATOMS: atom_id res chain seq x y z
N MET A 1 -21.71 -52.66 47.48
CA MET A 1 -20.37 -52.06 47.60
C MET A 1 -20.23 -51.06 46.45
N ALA A 2 -20.64 -49.81 46.70
CA ALA A 2 -20.71 -48.76 45.68
C ALA A 2 -19.52 -47.81 45.89
N ILE A 3 -18.67 -47.67 44.87
CA ILE A 3 -17.48 -46.83 44.91
C ILE A 3 -17.89 -45.41 44.50
N ARG A 4 -17.73 -44.46 45.42
CA ARG A 4 -17.91 -43.02 45.18
C ARG A 4 -16.69 -42.47 44.45
N SER A 5 -16.90 -41.82 43.30
CA SER A 5 -15.87 -41.01 42.63
C SER A 5 -15.99 -39.55 43.08
N THR A 6 -14.92 -39.02 43.67
CA THR A 6 -14.74 -37.60 43.99
C THR A 6 -14.30 -36.82 42.74
N PRO A 7 -14.83 -35.60 42.48
CA PRO A 7 -14.37 -34.77 41.37
C PRO A 7 -13.05 -34.06 41.73
N ALA A 8 -12.11 -34.03 40.78
CA ALA A 8 -10.83 -33.35 40.92
C ALA A 8 -10.99 -31.81 40.79
N GLU A 9 -10.31 -31.07 41.66
CA GLU A 9 -10.19 -29.61 41.57
C GLU A 9 -9.46 -29.18 40.29
N PRO A 10 -9.89 -28.07 39.64
CA PRO A 10 -9.17 -27.52 38.51
C PRO A 10 -7.87 -26.84 38.96
N ARG A 11 -6.75 -27.25 38.36
CA ARG A 11 -5.46 -26.56 38.48
C ARG A 11 -5.59 -25.15 37.91
N SER A 12 -5.23 -24.15 38.71
CA SER A 12 -5.06 -22.77 38.28
C SER A 12 -3.90 -22.67 37.29
N GLU A 13 -4.22 -22.38 36.03
CA GLU A 13 -3.23 -21.98 35.03
C GLU A 13 -2.69 -20.58 35.38
N PRO A 14 -1.39 -20.31 35.16
CA PRO A 14 -0.83 -18.98 35.37
C PRO A 14 -1.46 -17.99 34.38
N PRO A 15 -1.53 -16.68 34.72
CA PRO A 15 -2.08 -15.68 33.83
C PRO A 15 -1.31 -15.69 32.50
N VAL A 16 -2.05 -15.78 31.39
CA VAL A 16 -1.51 -15.55 30.05
C VAL A 16 -0.92 -14.15 30.02
N GLU A 17 0.40 -14.09 30.00
CA GLU A 17 1.15 -12.85 29.93
C GLU A 17 0.76 -12.14 28.63
N ALA A 18 0.26 -10.91 28.75
CA ALA A 18 -0.02 -10.06 27.60
C ALA A 18 1.25 -10.02 26.72
N PRO A 19 1.11 -9.93 25.38
CA PRO A 19 2.28 -9.78 24.51
C PRO A 19 3.13 -8.65 25.07
N GLN A 20 4.36 -8.97 25.46
CA GLN A 20 5.28 -7.96 25.96
C GLN A 20 5.58 -7.03 24.79
N ILE A 21 4.94 -5.86 24.82
CA ILE A 21 5.16 -4.78 23.85
C ILE A 21 6.50 -4.17 24.24
N GLU A 22 7.54 -4.47 23.46
CA GLU A 22 8.82 -3.78 23.55
C GLU A 22 8.54 -2.27 23.38
N THR A 23 8.74 -1.54 24.46
CA THR A 23 8.66 -0.07 24.49
C THR A 23 9.91 0.50 23.85
N ASP A 24 10.08 0.29 22.55
CA ASP A 24 11.25 0.78 21.82
C ASP A 24 10.98 2.09 21.09
N ASN A 25 11.94 3.00 21.27
CA ASN A 25 12.07 4.37 20.75
C ASN A 25 11.10 4.76 19.64
N VAL A 26 10.25 5.75 19.94
CA VAL A 26 9.66 6.58 18.89
C VAL A 26 10.80 7.13 18.03
N PRO A 27 10.81 6.89 16.71
CA PRO A 27 11.80 7.49 15.82
C PRO A 27 11.82 9.01 15.99
N ALA A 28 13.01 9.60 16.07
CA ALA A 28 13.19 11.04 16.33
C ALA A 28 12.38 11.92 15.36
N TYR A 29 12.26 11.49 14.09
CA TYR A 29 11.48 12.20 13.07
C TYR A 29 9.97 12.21 13.31
N LEU A 30 9.45 11.37 14.22
CA LEU A 30 8.04 11.31 14.59
C LEU A 30 7.73 12.07 15.89
N GLU A 31 8.72 12.52 16.65
CA GLU A 31 8.47 13.15 17.95
C GLU A 31 7.53 14.36 17.83
N GLU A 32 7.84 15.29 16.93
CA GLU A 32 7.02 16.49 16.70
C GLU A 32 5.66 16.17 16.05
N PRO A 33 5.57 15.36 14.96
CA PRO A 33 4.30 14.88 14.45
C PRO A 33 3.40 14.23 15.52
N LEU A 34 3.98 13.40 16.40
CA LEU A 34 3.24 12.74 17.48
C LEU A 34 2.75 13.72 18.53
N GLN A 35 3.57 14.70 18.91
CA GLN A 35 3.13 15.75 19.83
C GLN A 35 1.92 16.52 19.27
N LEU A 36 1.92 16.83 17.98
CA LEU A 36 0.77 17.46 17.30
C LEU A 36 -0.47 16.57 17.32
N ILE A 37 -0.33 15.29 16.96
CA ILE A 37 -1.43 14.32 17.03
C ILE A 37 -2.04 14.30 18.44
N LEU A 38 -1.19 14.15 19.46
CA LEU A 38 -1.63 14.08 20.85
C LEU A 38 -2.28 15.39 21.31
N GLN A 39 -1.78 16.54 20.87
CA GLN A 39 -2.39 17.84 21.16
C GLN A 39 -3.80 17.96 20.57
N CYS A 40 -3.99 17.57 19.32
CA CYS A 40 -5.30 17.55 18.66
C CYS A 40 -6.29 16.63 19.39
N LEU A 41 -5.85 15.43 19.78
CA LEU A 41 -6.68 14.47 20.50
C LEU A 41 -7.05 14.96 21.92
N ARG A 42 -6.15 15.70 22.58
CA ARG A 42 -6.42 16.30 23.91
C ARG A 42 -7.44 17.43 23.83
N LYS A 43 -7.34 18.33 22.84
CA LYS A 43 -8.32 19.42 22.63
C LYS A 43 -9.75 18.88 22.49
N ARG A 44 -9.92 17.73 21.85
CA ARG A 44 -11.21 17.04 21.69
C ARG A 44 -11.75 16.43 22.98
N SER A 45 -10.89 16.15 23.98
CA SER A 45 -11.25 15.42 25.20
C SER A 45 -12.25 16.15 26.10
N GLU A 46 -12.61 17.40 25.81
CA GLU A 46 -13.68 18.13 26.50
C GLU A 46 -15.08 17.69 26.02
N SER A 47 -15.18 16.95 24.91
CA SER A 47 -16.43 16.36 24.39
C SER A 47 -16.48 14.84 24.61
N PRO A 48 -17.60 14.27 25.10
CA PRO A 48 -17.70 12.85 25.51
C PRO A 48 -17.90 11.89 24.34
N LEU A 49 -17.08 11.96 23.29
CA LEU A 49 -16.95 10.84 22.34
C LEU A 49 -16.00 9.81 22.94
N SER A 50 -16.56 8.66 23.36
CA SER A 50 -15.92 7.57 24.10
C SER A 50 -14.82 6.81 23.34
N SER A 51 -14.66 7.06 22.03
CA SER A 51 -13.72 6.31 21.19
C SER A 51 -12.87 7.19 20.27
N VAL A 52 -11.58 6.86 20.12
CA VAL A 52 -10.65 7.43 19.14
C VAL A 52 -10.54 6.49 17.93
N GLN A 53 -10.80 7.00 16.73
CA GLN A 53 -10.64 6.24 15.49
C GLN A 53 -9.30 6.56 14.82
N VAL A 54 -8.48 5.53 14.62
CA VAL A 54 -7.19 5.61 13.94
C VAL A 54 -7.27 4.79 12.66
N LEU A 55 -6.84 5.36 11.55
CA LEU A 55 -6.79 4.71 10.25
C LEU A 55 -5.33 4.66 9.78
N SER A 56 -4.83 3.47 9.47
CA SER A 56 -3.53 3.29 8.82
C SER A 56 -3.68 2.76 7.40
N HIS A 57 -2.85 3.27 6.50
CA HIS A 57 -2.76 2.83 5.11
C HIS A 57 -1.29 2.80 4.70
N ALA A 58 -0.69 1.61 4.78
CA ALA A 58 0.69 1.37 4.37
C ALA A 58 0.72 0.89 2.91
N LEU A 59 1.45 1.61 2.08
CA LEU A 59 1.64 1.31 0.67
C LEU A 59 3.08 0.80 0.44
N PRO A 60 3.28 -0.27 -0.34
CA PRO A 60 2.26 -1.08 -1.02
C PRO A 60 1.62 -2.14 -0.09
N SER A 61 2.23 -2.44 1.04
CA SER A 61 1.69 -3.37 2.04
C SER A 61 2.16 -3.04 3.47
N PRO A 62 1.32 -3.31 4.49
CA PRO A 62 1.69 -3.09 5.88
C PRO A 62 2.70 -4.10 6.40
N ASP A 63 3.53 -3.65 7.32
CA ASP A 63 4.52 -4.44 8.05
C ASP A 63 4.66 -3.91 9.49
N LYS A 64 5.05 -4.78 10.43
CA LYS A 64 5.17 -4.44 11.86
C LYS A 64 6.53 -3.83 12.22
N THR A 65 7.55 -4.00 11.39
CA THR A 65 8.96 -3.75 11.74
C THR A 65 9.65 -2.67 10.91
N GLY A 66 8.96 -2.06 9.94
CA GLY A 66 9.51 -0.92 9.20
C GLY A 66 8.52 0.10 8.71
N HIS A 67 7.38 0.21 9.40
CA HIS A 67 6.47 1.35 9.27
C HIS A 67 6.41 2.10 10.61
N SER A 68 6.01 3.36 10.56
CA SER A 68 5.83 4.22 11.73
C SER A 68 4.55 3.92 12.49
N PHE A 69 3.56 3.30 11.84
CA PHE A 69 2.27 3.00 12.45
C PHE A 69 2.34 2.32 13.83
N PRO A 70 3.17 1.28 14.07
CA PRO A 70 3.32 0.69 15.40
C PRO A 70 3.79 1.69 16.45
N ALA A 71 4.75 2.56 16.12
CA ALA A 71 5.24 3.59 17.03
C ALA A 71 4.14 4.63 17.34
N VAL A 72 3.39 5.05 16.32
CA VAL A 72 2.23 5.95 16.49
C VAL A 72 1.16 5.31 17.38
N LEU A 73 0.83 4.05 17.12
CA LEU A 73 -0.17 3.32 17.90
C LEU A 73 0.26 3.17 19.37
N ASN A 74 1.50 2.80 19.63
CA ASN A 74 2.04 2.66 20.98
C ASN A 74 2.00 4.00 21.74
N ALA A 75 2.37 5.10 21.08
CA ALA A 75 2.28 6.44 21.65
C ALA A 75 0.83 6.87 21.94
N LEU A 76 -0.12 6.48 21.10
CA LEU A 76 -1.54 6.77 21.33
C LEU A 76 -2.11 5.96 22.50
N VAL A 77 -1.79 4.67 22.57
CA VAL A 77 -2.23 3.76 23.65
C VAL A 77 -1.73 4.25 25.01
N SER A 78 -0.48 4.71 25.10
CA SER A 78 0.12 5.20 26.35
C SER A 78 -0.44 6.53 26.86
N VAL A 79 -1.08 7.31 25.99
CA VAL A 79 -1.64 8.63 26.38
C VAL A 79 -3.15 8.58 26.57
N LEU A 80 -3.87 7.74 25.84
CA LEU A 80 -5.33 7.67 25.84
C LEU A 80 -5.90 6.70 26.88
N HIS A 81 -5.17 6.44 27.98
CA HIS A 81 -5.58 5.49 29.03
C HIS A 81 -7.07 5.60 29.38
N GLY A 82 -7.83 4.53 29.16
CA GLY A 82 -9.26 4.44 29.45
C GLY A 82 -10.22 4.83 28.32
N LYS A 83 -9.74 5.36 27.18
CA LYS A 83 -10.55 5.57 25.98
C LYS A 83 -10.47 4.36 25.05
N GLU A 84 -11.58 4.04 24.38
CA GLU A 84 -11.60 2.98 23.39
C GLU A 84 -10.89 3.44 22.11
N ILE A 85 -9.77 2.81 21.76
CA ILE A 85 -9.12 3.06 20.45
C ILE A 85 -9.67 2.04 19.45
N ARG A 86 -10.28 2.53 18.38
CA ARG A 86 -10.69 1.74 17.22
C ARG A 86 -9.69 1.96 16.11
N TRP A 87 -8.92 0.94 15.76
CA TRP A 87 -8.02 0.99 14.62
C TRP A 87 -8.68 0.42 13.36
N ILE A 88 -8.33 0.99 12.21
CA ILE A 88 -8.74 0.55 10.88
C ILE A 88 -7.45 0.44 10.07
N ASN A 89 -7.07 -0.77 9.67
CA ASN A 89 -5.87 -1.00 8.90
C ASN A 89 -6.25 -1.40 7.47
N VAL A 90 -5.76 -0.63 6.50
CA VAL A 90 -5.95 -0.94 5.08
C VAL A 90 -4.79 -1.83 4.64
N PHE A 91 -5.07 -3.13 4.48
CA PHE A 91 -4.07 -4.14 4.11
C PHE A 91 -3.93 -4.33 2.60
N HIS A 92 -5.02 -4.12 1.85
CA HIS A 92 -5.04 -4.35 0.42
C HIS A 92 -6.15 -3.53 -0.24
N ALA A 93 -5.84 -2.88 -1.36
CA ALA A 93 -6.81 -2.24 -2.24
C ALA A 93 -7.18 -3.24 -3.34
N VAL A 94 -8.40 -3.77 -3.29
CA VAL A 94 -8.91 -4.72 -4.30
C VAL A 94 -9.55 -3.97 -5.47
N HIS A 95 -9.12 -4.31 -6.68
CA HIS A 95 -9.63 -3.78 -7.94
C HIS A 95 -11.14 -3.96 -8.09
N GLY A 96 -11.84 -2.98 -8.66
CA GLY A 96 -13.32 -2.97 -8.75
C GLY A 96 -13.97 -4.25 -9.29
N GLN A 97 -13.28 -5.01 -10.16
CA GLN A 97 -13.61 -6.41 -10.47
C GLN A 97 -12.60 -7.34 -9.80
N PHE A 98 -12.87 -7.79 -8.57
CA PHE A 98 -12.03 -8.78 -7.88
C PHE A 98 -12.74 -10.14 -7.79
N ARG A 99 -11.97 -11.23 -7.82
CA ARG A 99 -12.51 -12.56 -7.53
C ARG A 99 -12.51 -12.74 -6.02
N ILE A 100 -13.44 -13.54 -5.49
CA ILE A 100 -13.49 -13.87 -4.06
C ILE A 100 -12.17 -14.52 -3.60
N ALA A 101 -11.45 -15.21 -4.49
CA ALA A 101 -10.13 -15.77 -4.22
C ALA A 101 -9.02 -14.73 -4.01
N ASP A 102 -9.23 -13.49 -4.45
CA ASP A 102 -8.29 -12.37 -4.28
C ASP A 102 -8.51 -11.65 -2.95
N LEU A 103 -9.61 -11.93 -2.25
CA LEU A 103 -9.82 -11.47 -0.89
C LEU A 103 -9.02 -12.36 0.08
N PRO A 104 -8.50 -11.79 1.19
CA PRO A 104 -7.97 -12.61 2.26
C PRO A 104 -9.03 -13.63 2.70
N PRO A 105 -8.64 -14.89 3.00
CA PRO A 105 -9.59 -15.92 3.39
C PRO A 105 -10.42 -15.38 4.55
N GLY A 106 -11.75 -15.39 4.37
CA GLY A 106 -12.68 -15.02 5.43
C GLY A 106 -12.45 -15.89 6.66
N PRO A 107 -12.88 -15.44 7.86
CA PRO A 107 -12.70 -16.23 9.07
C PRO A 107 -13.32 -17.63 8.88
N PRO A 108 -12.70 -18.68 9.44
CA PRO A 108 -13.19 -20.04 9.29
C PRO A 108 -14.65 -20.14 9.76
N ALA A 109 -15.47 -20.87 9.00
CA ALA A 109 -16.94 -20.93 9.15
C ALA A 109 -17.44 -21.61 10.43
N THR A 110 -16.55 -22.00 11.35
CA THR A 110 -16.89 -22.75 12.57
C THR A 110 -16.11 -22.21 13.76
N PRO A 111 -16.78 -21.72 14.83
CA PRO A 111 -16.12 -21.39 16.08
C PRO A 111 -15.49 -22.66 16.65
N GLY A 112 -14.16 -22.75 16.59
CA GLY A 112 -13.40 -23.83 17.19
C GLY A 112 -13.25 -23.61 18.70
N PRO A 113 -13.18 -24.68 19.51
CA PRO A 113 -12.91 -24.57 20.94
C PRO A 113 -11.55 -23.91 21.19
N ALA A 114 -11.46 -23.10 22.24
CA ALA A 114 -10.30 -22.34 22.67
C ALA A 114 -9.14 -23.26 23.11
N ILE A 115 -8.43 -23.85 22.15
CA ILE A 115 -7.18 -24.56 22.39
C ILE A 115 -6.15 -24.02 21.41
N GLY A 116 -5.39 -23.02 21.88
CA GLY A 116 -4.07 -22.68 21.37
C GLY A 116 -4.02 -21.74 20.16
N GLY A 117 -3.76 -20.46 20.46
CA GLY A 117 -3.15 -19.49 19.52
C GLY A 117 -4.14 -18.76 18.61
N ASP A 118 -4.27 -17.45 18.83
CA ASP A 118 -5.11 -16.49 18.10
C ASP A 118 -6.63 -16.62 18.28
N ASP A 119 -7.11 -16.23 19.47
CA ASP A 119 -8.54 -16.11 19.76
C ASP A 119 -9.23 -15.07 18.84
N TYR A 120 -10.19 -15.56 18.06
CA TYR A 120 -11.06 -14.81 17.14
C TYR A 120 -11.88 -13.69 17.82
N PHE A 121 -12.21 -13.84 19.10
CA PHE A 121 -12.91 -12.79 19.89
C PHE A 121 -11.95 -11.92 20.73
N ALA A 122 -10.66 -12.27 20.81
CA ALA A 122 -9.65 -11.45 21.47
C ALA A 122 -9.12 -10.34 20.55
N THR A 123 -9.21 -10.53 19.23
CA THR A 123 -8.86 -9.52 18.24
C THR A 123 -9.98 -8.50 18.10
N ARG A 124 -9.80 -7.31 18.71
CA ARG A 124 -10.65 -6.12 18.52
C ARG A 124 -10.55 -5.51 17.10
N VAL A 125 -10.25 -6.33 16.09
CA VAL A 125 -9.94 -5.92 14.72
C VAL A 125 -10.99 -6.47 13.78
N PHE A 126 -11.97 -5.65 13.42
CA PHE A 126 -12.85 -6.01 12.32
C PHE A 126 -12.09 -5.81 11.01
N ASN A 127 -11.69 -6.91 10.37
CA ASN A 127 -11.16 -6.88 9.02
C ASN A 127 -12.31 -6.58 8.06
N SER A 128 -12.41 -5.32 7.59
CA SER A 128 -13.40 -4.90 6.61
C SER A 128 -12.77 -4.86 5.23
N ALA A 129 -13.38 -5.55 4.25
CA ALA A 129 -13.03 -5.39 2.85
C ALA A 129 -13.82 -4.20 2.29
N VAL A 130 -13.11 -3.14 1.91
CA VAL A 130 -13.70 -1.97 1.23
C VAL A 130 -13.13 -1.92 -0.17
N THR A 131 -13.99 -1.66 -1.16
CA THR A 131 -13.53 -1.38 -2.52
C THR A 131 -12.75 -0.08 -2.50
N VAL A 132 -11.45 -0.16 -2.74
CA VAL A 132 -10.58 1.00 -2.92
C VAL A 132 -10.29 1.10 -4.41
N THR A 133 -10.25 2.32 -4.94
CA THR A 133 -9.76 2.51 -6.30
C THR A 133 -8.34 1.94 -6.40
N ASP A 134 -8.10 1.12 -7.41
CA ASP A 134 -6.76 0.66 -7.73
C ASP A 134 -5.91 1.85 -8.20
N LEU A 135 -5.00 2.30 -7.34
CA LEU A 135 -4.05 3.37 -7.65
C LEU A 135 -2.94 2.87 -8.59
N GLN A 136 -2.69 1.56 -8.64
CA GLN A 136 -1.64 0.95 -9.48
C GLN A 136 -2.13 0.58 -10.88
N ALA A 137 -3.45 0.52 -11.09
CA ALA A 137 -4.03 0.25 -12.40
C ALA A 137 -3.54 1.28 -13.41
N ASN A 138 -2.94 0.78 -14.49
CA ASN A 138 -2.54 1.58 -15.64
C ASN A 138 -3.82 2.04 -16.35
N THR A 139 -4.47 3.08 -15.83
CA THR A 139 -5.72 3.57 -16.41
C THR A 139 -5.36 4.12 -17.79
N THR A 140 -5.62 3.33 -18.82
CA THR A 140 -5.48 3.73 -20.21
C THR A 140 -6.61 4.72 -20.54
N ILE A 141 -6.62 5.87 -19.88
CA ILE A 141 -7.41 7.02 -20.28
C ILE A 141 -6.43 7.89 -21.08
N ALA A 142 -6.65 7.91 -22.38
CA ALA A 142 -5.85 8.69 -23.33
C ALA A 142 -5.59 10.13 -22.82
N PRO A 143 -4.41 10.71 -23.12
CA PRO A 143 -4.07 12.07 -22.71
C PRO A 143 -4.92 13.03 -23.53
N GLY A 144 -5.96 13.59 -22.93
CA GLY A 144 -6.82 14.55 -23.61
C GLY A 144 -8.16 14.79 -22.93
N ARG A 145 -8.17 15.32 -21.70
CA ARG A 145 -9.36 15.97 -21.18
C ARG A 145 -9.03 17.30 -20.50
N VAL A 146 -9.00 18.32 -21.34
CA VAL A 146 -9.18 19.73 -21.02
C VAL A 146 -10.44 19.90 -20.17
N SER A 147 -10.37 20.76 -19.15
CA SER A 147 -11.46 21.24 -18.31
C SER A 147 -12.82 21.25 -19.03
N ALA A 148 -13.68 20.29 -18.72
CA ALA A 148 -15.07 20.30 -19.15
C ALA A 148 -15.87 21.29 -18.29
N ARG A 149 -15.67 22.59 -18.54
CA ARG A 149 -16.57 23.66 -18.10
C ARG A 149 -17.75 23.68 -19.09
N ARG A 150 -18.94 23.31 -18.57
CA ARG A 150 -20.30 23.55 -19.10
C ARG A 150 -20.48 23.58 -20.63
N SER A 151 -21.20 22.60 -21.15
CA SER A 151 -22.19 22.84 -22.23
C SER A 151 -23.29 21.78 -22.14
N ALA A 152 -24.51 22.25 -21.87
CA ALA A 152 -25.72 21.46 -21.94
C ALA A 152 -26.23 21.50 -23.39
N SER A 153 -26.24 20.37 -24.09
CA SER A 153 -27.09 20.10 -25.25
C SER A 153 -26.79 18.71 -25.83
N GLY A 154 -27.84 17.94 -26.13
CA GLY A 154 -27.77 16.92 -27.20
C GLY A 154 -28.10 15.50 -26.78
N ASN A 155 -29.28 15.04 -27.20
CA ASN A 155 -29.83 13.68 -27.09
C ASN A 155 -28.90 12.56 -27.57
N SER A 156 -28.86 11.45 -26.84
CA SER A 156 -28.90 10.10 -27.42
C SER A 156 -29.27 9.06 -26.36
N ASN A 157 -30.19 8.17 -26.72
CA ASN A 157 -30.61 7.02 -25.92
C ASN A 157 -29.46 6.00 -25.84
N GLN A 158 -28.74 6.01 -24.73
CA GLN A 158 -27.81 4.97 -24.30
C GLN A 158 -27.93 4.91 -22.77
N PRO A 159 -27.92 3.73 -22.11
CA PRO A 159 -28.03 3.69 -20.65
C PRO A 159 -26.76 4.32 -20.06
N ALA A 160 -26.84 5.61 -19.77
CA ALA A 160 -25.79 6.47 -19.24
C ALA A 160 -25.59 6.26 -17.73
N ALA A 161 -25.47 5.00 -17.32
CA ALA A 161 -25.15 4.63 -15.95
C ALA A 161 -24.08 3.56 -16.02
N LEU A 162 -22.80 3.97 -15.98
CA LEU A 162 -21.60 3.21 -15.57
C LEU A 162 -20.28 3.95 -15.88
N THR A 163 -20.28 5.06 -16.63
CA THR A 163 -19.05 5.79 -17.05
C THR A 163 -18.96 7.26 -16.60
N ALA A 164 -19.82 7.69 -15.68
CA ALA A 164 -19.55 8.90 -14.88
C ALA A 164 -18.85 8.47 -13.58
N GLN A 165 -17.57 8.09 -13.68
CA GLN A 165 -16.74 7.85 -12.50
C GLN A 165 -16.74 9.13 -11.65
N ALA A 166 -17.13 8.99 -10.38
CA ALA A 166 -17.41 10.06 -9.46
C ALA A 166 -16.25 11.07 -9.40
N ARG A 167 -16.57 12.35 -9.67
CA ARG A 167 -15.69 13.48 -9.41
C ARG A 167 -15.79 13.80 -7.93
N GLY A 168 -14.88 13.27 -7.12
CA GLY A 168 -14.85 13.51 -5.68
C GLY A 168 -14.16 12.38 -4.90
N PRO A 169 -13.83 12.62 -3.63
CA PRO A 169 -13.17 11.65 -2.79
C PRO A 169 -13.99 10.36 -2.66
N GLN A 170 -13.30 9.24 -2.58
CA GLN A 170 -13.83 7.89 -2.37
C GLN A 170 -13.44 7.40 -0.98
N PRO A 171 -14.11 7.91 0.06
CA PRO A 171 -13.76 7.55 1.41
C PRO A 171 -14.10 6.09 1.69
N ILE A 172 -13.24 5.41 2.45
CA ILE A 172 -13.44 4.01 2.89
C ILE A 172 -14.22 3.92 4.19
N VAL A 173 -14.30 5.03 4.92
CA VAL A 173 -15.14 5.18 6.12
C VAL A 173 -16.03 6.41 5.98
N GLN A 174 -16.98 6.56 6.90
CA GLN A 174 -17.85 7.72 6.89
C GLN A 174 -17.01 9.03 7.01
N PRO A 175 -17.26 10.04 6.15
CA PRO A 175 -16.62 11.34 6.27
C PRO A 175 -16.78 11.95 7.66
N GLY A 176 -15.72 12.56 8.19
CA GLY A 176 -15.79 13.23 9.49
C GLY A 176 -15.63 12.34 10.72
N THR A 177 -15.26 11.06 10.59
CA THR A 177 -15.19 10.14 11.75
C THR A 177 -13.76 9.81 12.21
N VAL A 178 -12.78 9.87 11.31
CA VAL A 178 -11.39 9.46 11.60
C VAL A 178 -10.66 10.55 12.39
N ASN A 179 -10.02 10.20 13.49
CA ASN A 179 -9.26 11.18 14.27
C ASN A 179 -7.82 11.29 13.81
N VAL A 180 -7.21 10.16 13.48
CA VAL A 180 -5.84 10.09 12.96
C VAL A 180 -5.85 9.21 11.73
N ALA A 181 -5.44 9.75 10.58
CA ALA A 181 -5.15 8.99 9.38
C ALA A 181 -3.63 8.99 9.15
N LEU A 182 -3.05 7.82 8.91
CA LEU A 182 -1.62 7.67 8.64
C LEU A 182 -1.46 6.96 7.29
N ILE A 183 -0.83 7.64 6.33
CA ILE A 183 -0.44 7.08 5.04
C ILE A 183 1.08 6.95 5.05
N GLU A 184 1.59 5.75 4.78
CA GLU A 184 3.04 5.51 4.75
C GLU A 184 3.42 4.80 3.46
N ARG A 185 4.46 5.32 2.80
CA ARG A 185 5.15 4.68 1.69
C ARG A 185 6.62 5.03 1.80
N TYR A 186 7.48 4.04 1.54
CA TYR A 186 8.94 4.23 1.57
C TYR A 186 9.59 3.98 0.21
N ILE A 187 9.01 3.15 -0.65
CA ILE A 187 9.52 2.90 -2.02
C ILE A 187 8.66 3.62 -3.08
N PRO A 188 9.24 4.05 -4.21
CA PRO A 188 8.49 4.74 -5.25
C PRO A 188 7.33 3.89 -5.82
N PRO A 189 6.25 4.54 -6.27
CA PRO A 189 5.21 3.90 -7.08
C PRO A 189 5.74 3.16 -8.30
N SER A 190 5.02 2.11 -8.70
CA SER A 190 5.30 1.36 -9.94
C SER A 190 4.98 2.18 -11.18
N SER A 191 3.95 3.02 -11.09
CA SER A 191 3.40 3.73 -12.23
C SER A 191 3.34 5.23 -11.98
N ARG A 192 3.46 5.99 -13.06
CA ARG A 192 3.29 7.43 -13.03
C ARG A 192 1.85 7.85 -12.68
N ALA A 193 0.87 7.11 -13.18
CA ALA A 193 -0.54 7.40 -12.93
C ALA A 193 -0.84 7.37 -11.43
N GLU A 194 -0.35 6.34 -10.73
CA GLU A 194 -0.46 6.21 -9.26
C GLU A 194 0.04 7.46 -8.53
N TYR A 195 1.20 7.96 -8.95
CA TYR A 195 1.81 9.14 -8.34
C TYR A 195 1.05 10.43 -8.66
N GLN A 196 0.59 10.59 -9.90
CA GLN A 196 -0.18 11.77 -10.32
C GLN A 196 -1.53 11.84 -9.63
N ASP A 197 -2.25 10.72 -9.58
CA ASP A 197 -3.57 10.62 -8.96
C ASP A 197 -3.51 10.96 -7.46
N MET A 198 -2.43 10.59 -6.77
CA MET A 198 -2.24 10.94 -5.35
C MET A 198 -2.28 12.44 -5.09
N PHE A 199 -1.79 13.25 -6.04
CA PHE A 199 -1.79 14.70 -5.99
C PHE A 199 -2.80 15.30 -6.96
N ASP A 200 -3.93 14.64 -7.23
CA ASP A 200 -5.02 15.23 -8.00
C ASP A 200 -6.21 15.57 -7.07
N PRO A 201 -6.46 16.85 -6.75
CA PRO A 201 -7.54 17.24 -5.85
C PRO A 201 -8.92 17.04 -6.48
N ASP A 202 -9.00 17.02 -7.82
CA ASP A 202 -10.23 16.82 -8.58
C ASP A 202 -10.42 15.35 -9.00
N GLY A 203 -9.35 14.55 -8.85
CA GLY A 203 -9.25 13.16 -9.27
C GLY A 203 -9.32 12.17 -8.11
N ARG A 204 -8.62 11.05 -8.27
CA ARG A 204 -8.64 9.92 -7.32
C ARG A 204 -7.44 9.99 -6.39
N SER A 205 -7.45 10.98 -5.51
CA SER A 205 -6.39 11.17 -4.53
C SER A 205 -6.71 10.46 -3.22
N ILE A 206 -5.86 9.49 -2.87
CA ILE A 206 -5.86 8.88 -1.52
C ILE A 206 -5.70 9.93 -0.42
N ILE A 207 -4.99 11.03 -0.69
CA ILE A 207 -4.84 12.14 0.27
C ILE A 207 -6.20 12.82 0.46
N CYS A 208 -6.90 13.15 -0.63
CA CYS A 208 -8.24 13.73 -0.56
C CYS A 208 -9.25 12.79 0.12
N ASP A 209 -9.17 11.48 -0.13
CA ASP A 209 -9.99 10.47 0.54
C ASP A 209 -9.78 10.50 2.04
N ARG A 210 -8.51 10.46 2.49
CA ARG A 210 -8.17 10.55 3.92
C ARG A 210 -8.61 11.87 4.54
N LEU A 211 -8.38 13.00 3.87
CA LEU A 211 -8.79 14.32 4.36
C LEU A 211 -10.32 14.45 4.51
N ALA A 212 -11.10 13.83 3.61
CA ALA A 212 -12.55 13.79 3.72
C ALA A 212 -13.03 12.98 4.93
N GLU A 213 -12.35 11.87 5.23
CA GLU A 213 -12.63 10.99 6.37
C GLU A 213 -12.31 11.60 7.72
N LEU A 214 -11.35 12.53 7.77
CA LEU A 214 -10.95 13.19 9.01
C LEU A 214 -12.11 13.92 9.69
N SER A 215 -12.14 13.77 11.02
CA SER A 215 -12.95 14.55 11.95
C SER A 215 -12.83 16.04 11.66
N ASN A 216 -13.98 16.71 11.58
CA ASN A 216 -14.03 18.17 11.48
C ASN A 216 -13.55 18.84 12.78
N ASP A 217 -13.51 18.10 13.89
CA ASP A 217 -13.00 18.57 15.17
C ASP A 217 -11.57 18.04 15.36
N SER A 218 -10.59 18.77 14.82
CA SER A 218 -9.15 18.50 14.94
C SER A 218 -8.70 17.12 14.45
N GLY A 219 -9.21 16.65 13.30
CA GLY A 219 -8.71 15.44 12.65
C GLY A 219 -7.30 15.64 12.09
N VAL A 220 -6.45 14.61 12.15
CA VAL A 220 -5.04 14.71 11.74
C VAL A 220 -4.71 13.68 10.66
N LEU A 221 -4.12 14.11 9.55
CA LEU A 221 -3.48 13.25 8.56
C LEU A 221 -1.97 13.36 8.72
N VAL A 222 -1.29 12.21 8.83
CA VAL A 222 0.16 12.09 8.69
C VAL A 222 0.45 11.35 7.40
N LEU A 223 1.28 11.95 6.54
CA LEU A 223 1.77 11.36 5.30
C LEU A 223 3.28 11.20 5.39
N ILE A 224 3.77 9.98 5.21
CA ILE A 224 5.18 9.65 5.01
C ILE A 224 5.31 9.10 3.60
N TYR A 225 6.10 9.74 2.76
CA TYR A 225 6.14 9.41 1.34
C TYR A 225 7.54 9.63 0.72
N PRO A 226 8.02 8.75 -0.19
CA PRO A 226 9.32 8.94 -0.83
C PRO A 226 9.38 10.25 -1.63
N THR A 227 10.51 10.92 -1.54
CA THR A 227 10.81 12.06 -2.42
C THR A 227 11.45 11.56 -3.72
N ARG A 228 11.61 12.44 -4.72
CA ARG A 228 12.40 12.11 -5.91
C ARG A 228 13.82 11.63 -5.58
N ASP A 229 14.45 12.25 -4.59
CA ASP A 229 15.83 11.94 -4.24
C ASP A 229 15.89 10.56 -3.55
N GLY A 230 14.97 10.28 -2.62
CA GLY A 230 14.82 8.95 -2.02
C GLY A 230 14.47 7.86 -3.03
N ALA A 231 13.57 8.14 -3.97
CA ALA A 231 13.22 7.22 -5.06
C ALA A 231 14.43 6.94 -5.97
N THR A 232 15.19 7.97 -6.32
CA THR A 232 16.40 7.85 -7.16
C THR A 232 17.46 7.01 -6.46
N THR A 233 17.67 7.24 -5.16
CA THR A 233 18.60 6.43 -4.35
C THR A 233 18.14 4.98 -4.26
N PHE A 234 16.87 4.73 -3.94
CA PHE A 234 16.30 3.38 -3.93
C PHE A 234 16.53 2.66 -5.27
N MET A 235 16.15 3.28 -6.38
CA MET A 235 16.26 2.68 -7.71
C MET A 235 17.71 2.35 -8.07
N ASN A 236 18.63 3.28 -7.86
CA ASN A 236 20.01 3.15 -8.35
C ASN A 236 20.94 2.37 -7.40
N ARG A 237 20.70 2.43 -6.08
CA ARG A 237 21.56 1.80 -5.07
C ARG A 237 21.04 0.44 -4.60
N TYR A 238 19.72 0.27 -4.52
CA TYR A 238 19.11 -0.96 -4.04
C TYR A 238 18.64 -1.85 -5.19
N LEU A 239 17.75 -1.35 -6.05
CA LEU A 239 17.04 -2.21 -7.00
C LEU A 239 17.86 -2.59 -8.23
N LYS A 240 18.33 -1.60 -9.01
CA LYS A 240 19.03 -1.83 -10.30
C LYS A 240 20.25 -2.74 -10.19
N PRO A 241 21.11 -2.65 -9.15
CA PRO A 241 22.26 -3.55 -9.00
C PRO A 241 21.87 -5.04 -8.93
N LEU A 242 20.64 -5.35 -8.49
CA LEU A 242 20.11 -6.71 -8.43
C LEU A 242 19.30 -7.07 -9.67
N LEU A 243 18.44 -6.15 -10.13
CA LEU A 243 17.49 -6.38 -11.20
C LEU A 243 18.15 -6.38 -12.59
N ASP A 244 19.08 -5.46 -12.88
CA ASP A 244 19.68 -5.35 -14.22
C ASP A 244 20.49 -6.60 -14.62
N PRO A 245 21.34 -7.19 -13.75
CA PRO A 245 22.01 -8.45 -14.08
C PRO A 245 21.04 -9.61 -14.32
N LEU A 246 19.95 -9.66 -13.55
CA LEU A 246 18.90 -10.68 -13.73
C LEU A 246 18.22 -10.54 -15.08
N LEU A 247 17.80 -9.33 -15.43
CA LEU A 247 17.14 -9.07 -16.71
C LEU A 247 18.07 -9.33 -17.89
N ARG A 248 19.33 -8.90 -17.81
CA ARG A 248 20.35 -9.21 -18.82
C ARG A 248 20.54 -10.72 -19.00
N SER A 249 20.58 -11.47 -17.90
CA SER A 249 20.63 -12.93 -17.94
C SER A 249 19.40 -13.55 -18.61
N LEU A 250 18.20 -12.99 -18.38
CA LEU A 250 16.96 -13.46 -19.00
C LEU A 250 16.91 -13.14 -20.50
N THR A 251 17.37 -11.98 -20.94
CA THR A 251 17.53 -11.62 -22.36
C THR A 251 18.40 -12.63 -23.10
N VAL A 252 19.53 -13.03 -22.51
CA VAL A 252 20.46 -13.98 -23.13
C VAL A 252 19.93 -15.42 -23.08
N LEU A 253 19.42 -15.88 -21.93
CA LEU A 253 19.08 -17.28 -21.71
C LEU A 253 17.66 -17.68 -22.11
N ASN A 254 16.71 -16.74 -22.10
CA ASN A 254 15.27 -17.02 -22.31
C ASN A 254 14.72 -16.25 -23.53
N SER A 255 15.60 -15.71 -24.38
CA SER A 255 15.26 -14.95 -25.58
C SER A 255 14.28 -13.78 -25.32
N PHE A 256 14.30 -13.22 -24.11
CA PHE A 256 13.54 -12.01 -23.79
C PHE A 256 13.98 -10.89 -24.74
N THR A 257 13.02 -10.12 -25.25
CA THR A 257 13.37 -8.91 -26.01
C THR A 257 13.99 -7.88 -25.07
N ALA A 258 14.90 -7.06 -25.62
CA ALA A 258 15.48 -5.94 -24.88
C ALA A 258 14.37 -5.02 -24.34
N ASP A 259 13.36 -4.74 -25.16
CA ASP A 259 12.21 -3.90 -24.80
C ASP A 259 11.41 -4.43 -23.60
N LEU A 260 11.23 -5.76 -23.50
CA LEU A 260 10.54 -6.36 -22.35
C LEU A 260 11.38 -6.23 -21.08
N ALA A 261 12.69 -6.49 -21.19
CA ALA A 261 13.62 -6.35 -20.09
C ALA A 261 13.65 -4.90 -19.59
N GLU A 262 13.76 -3.92 -20.49
CA GLU A 262 13.69 -2.49 -20.19
C GLU A 262 12.38 -2.13 -19.49
N SER A 263 11.25 -2.57 -20.04
CA SER A 263 9.94 -2.27 -19.44
C SER A 263 9.76 -2.89 -18.05
N ILE A 264 10.33 -4.07 -17.78
CA ILE A 264 10.31 -4.69 -16.43
C ILE A 264 11.24 -3.92 -15.48
N GLY A 265 12.42 -3.53 -15.96
CA GLY A 265 13.45 -2.85 -15.17
C GLY A 265 13.11 -1.40 -14.84
N ASP A 266 12.25 -0.77 -15.64
CA ASP A 266 11.85 0.61 -15.44
C ASP A 266 10.69 0.73 -14.44
N MET A 267 10.88 1.60 -13.45
CA MET A 267 9.80 2.11 -12.59
C MET A 267 9.57 3.58 -12.97
N ASP A 268 8.71 3.76 -13.98
CA ASP A 268 8.42 4.99 -14.73
C ASP A 268 8.02 6.22 -13.88
N CYS A 269 7.78 6.02 -12.57
CA CYS A 269 7.48 7.06 -11.60
C CYS A 269 8.71 7.84 -11.12
N GLY A 270 9.84 7.17 -10.89
CA GLY A 270 10.94 7.71 -10.06
C GLY A 270 11.46 9.09 -10.49
N GLU A 271 11.71 9.28 -11.78
CA GLU A 271 12.22 10.56 -12.32
C GLU A 271 11.20 11.70 -12.29
N ARG A 272 9.91 11.37 -12.26
CA ARG A 272 8.82 12.35 -12.30
C ARG A 272 8.29 12.73 -10.94
N MET A 273 8.81 12.11 -9.89
CA MET A 273 8.46 12.47 -8.53
C MET A 273 8.93 13.89 -8.22
N LEU A 274 8.18 14.56 -7.37
CA LEU A 274 8.51 15.87 -6.84
C LEU A 274 9.65 15.73 -5.82
N CYS A 275 10.52 16.74 -5.76
CA CYS A 275 11.41 16.86 -4.62
C CYS A 275 10.60 17.25 -3.36
N TYR A 276 11.22 17.20 -2.19
CA TYR A 276 10.57 17.58 -0.93
C TYR A 276 9.93 18.98 -0.99
N GLN A 277 10.67 19.98 -1.51
CA GLN A 277 10.19 21.37 -1.56
C GLN A 277 8.97 21.53 -2.46
N ASP A 278 8.98 20.90 -3.63
CA ASP A 278 7.86 20.95 -4.57
C ASP A 278 6.63 20.23 -3.99
N SER A 279 6.84 19.09 -3.32
CA SER A 279 5.77 18.36 -2.63
C SER A 279 5.12 19.22 -1.54
N ARG A 280 5.94 19.92 -0.73
CA ARG A 280 5.48 20.85 0.30
C ARG A 280 4.64 21.98 -0.29
N PHE A 281 5.14 22.62 -1.34
CA PHE A 281 4.44 23.71 -2.02
C PHE A 281 3.08 23.24 -2.54
N TRP A 282 3.06 22.09 -3.21
CA TRP A 282 1.86 21.52 -3.78
C TRP A 282 0.82 21.16 -2.71
N MET A 283 1.23 20.44 -1.67
CA MET A 283 0.33 20.07 -0.56
C MET A 283 -0.23 21.28 0.18
N SER A 284 0.57 22.34 0.35
CA SER A 284 0.10 23.60 0.93
C SER A 284 -0.95 24.26 0.04
N GLY A 285 -0.75 24.26 -1.28
CA GLY A 285 -1.71 24.74 -2.27
C GLY A 285 -3.03 23.97 -2.24
N MET A 286 -2.96 22.63 -2.17
CA MET A 286 -4.13 21.77 -2.02
C MET A 286 -4.91 22.07 -0.73
N CYS A 287 -4.22 22.19 0.41
CA CYS A 287 -4.85 22.54 1.68
C CYS A 287 -5.58 23.89 1.59
N ALA A 288 -4.96 24.89 0.94
CA ALA A 288 -5.58 26.19 0.73
C ALA A 288 -6.79 26.14 -0.21
N ALA A 289 -6.76 25.30 -1.25
CA ALA A 289 -7.89 25.10 -2.16
C ALA A 289 -9.08 24.42 -1.44
N LEU A 290 -8.83 23.30 -0.76
CA LEU A 290 -9.85 22.57 0.00
C LEU A 290 -10.45 23.45 1.12
N SER A 291 -9.62 24.28 1.75
CA SER A 291 -10.07 25.24 2.76
C SER A 291 -10.95 26.35 2.20
N LYS A 292 -10.97 26.60 0.88
CA LYS A 292 -11.88 27.61 0.28
C LYS A 292 -13.25 27.02 -0.01
N GLU A 293 -13.31 25.76 -0.43
CA GLU A 293 -14.53 25.15 -0.98
C GLU A 293 -15.43 24.47 0.06
N GLY A 294 -14.92 24.14 1.26
CA GLY A 294 -15.69 23.42 2.29
C GLY A 294 -15.95 24.17 3.60
N ASP A 295 -16.66 23.52 4.52
CA ASP A 295 -16.94 23.99 5.89
C ASP A 295 -15.79 23.70 6.88
N SER A 296 -14.65 23.25 6.37
CA SER A 296 -13.45 22.93 7.15
C SER A 296 -12.24 23.69 6.64
N THR A 297 -11.32 23.98 7.54
CA THR A 297 -9.97 24.45 7.23
C THR A 297 -9.00 23.27 7.29
N TYR A 298 -8.03 23.29 6.39
CA TYR A 298 -6.94 22.33 6.31
C TYR A 298 -5.64 23.11 6.46
N GLU A 299 -4.89 22.79 7.51
CA GLU A 299 -3.64 23.48 7.85
C GLU A 299 -2.47 22.51 7.75
N MET A 300 -1.41 22.93 7.07
CA MET A 300 -0.13 22.23 7.06
C MET A 300 0.62 22.49 8.36
N ALA A 301 0.36 21.70 9.39
CA ALA A 301 0.84 21.93 10.75
C ALA A 301 2.31 21.54 10.95
N TYR A 302 2.80 20.54 10.20
CA TYR A 302 4.21 20.16 10.20
C TYR A 302 4.65 19.69 8.82
N THR A 303 5.90 20.02 8.48
CA THR A 303 6.57 19.54 7.26
C THR A 303 8.03 19.28 7.59
N GLY A 304 8.50 18.07 7.33
CA GLY A 304 9.89 17.69 7.46
C GLY A 304 10.28 16.65 6.43
N PHE A 305 11.54 16.28 6.38
CA PHE A 305 11.99 15.07 5.69
C PHE A 305 12.96 14.33 6.59
N THR A 306 13.13 13.04 6.32
CA THR A 306 14.08 12.20 7.04
C THR A 306 14.68 11.18 6.09
N GLU A 307 15.72 10.52 6.59
CA GLU A 307 16.49 9.52 5.88
C GLU A 307 16.26 8.16 6.55
N VAL A 308 15.86 7.17 5.76
CA VAL A 308 15.51 5.82 6.23
C VAL A 308 16.39 4.80 5.52
N CYS A 309 16.96 3.85 6.26
CA CYS A 309 17.66 2.71 5.65
C CYS A 309 16.71 1.52 5.62
N PRO A 310 16.13 1.16 4.47
CA PRO A 310 15.18 0.07 4.40
C PRO A 310 15.89 -1.28 4.55
N ASP A 311 15.41 -2.10 5.48
CA ASP A 311 15.89 -3.47 5.62
C ASP A 311 15.54 -4.30 4.37
N ARG A 312 16.48 -5.15 3.95
CA ARG A 312 16.33 -5.94 2.72
C ARG A 312 15.15 -6.91 2.76
N SER A 313 14.96 -7.58 3.89
CA SER A 313 13.86 -8.54 4.03
C SER A 313 12.50 -7.86 3.84
N LEU A 314 12.43 -6.57 4.19
CA LEU A 314 11.25 -5.73 4.09
C LEU A 314 11.07 -5.16 2.68
N TRP A 315 12.02 -4.39 2.16
CA TRP A 315 11.81 -3.72 0.88
C TRP A 315 11.79 -4.70 -0.28
N ALA A 316 12.67 -5.71 -0.30
CA ALA A 316 12.73 -6.65 -1.41
C ALA A 316 11.64 -7.72 -1.28
N GLY A 317 11.53 -8.31 -0.09
CA GLY A 317 10.66 -9.46 0.17
C GLY A 317 9.18 -9.11 0.28
N ARG A 318 8.84 -7.89 0.73
CA ARG A 318 7.44 -7.48 0.95
C ARG A 318 7.03 -6.33 0.05
N TRP A 319 7.72 -5.19 0.13
CA TRP A 319 7.26 -3.98 -0.56
C TRP A 319 7.36 -4.11 -2.07
N TRP A 320 8.58 -4.23 -2.60
CA TRP A 320 8.84 -4.31 -4.03
C TRP A 320 8.23 -5.58 -4.63
N ALA A 321 8.40 -6.74 -4.00
CA ALA A 321 7.80 -7.98 -4.50
C ALA A 321 6.26 -7.93 -4.52
N GLY A 322 5.62 -7.40 -3.48
CA GLY A 322 4.16 -7.25 -3.43
C GLY A 322 3.64 -6.29 -4.51
N GLN A 323 4.35 -5.18 -4.70
CA GLN A 323 4.04 -4.14 -5.68
C GLN A 323 4.26 -4.59 -7.14
N GLU A 324 5.42 -5.18 -7.45
CA GLU A 324 5.85 -5.40 -8.83
C GLU A 324 5.43 -6.76 -9.39
N LYS A 325 5.19 -7.78 -8.53
CA LYS A 325 4.84 -9.13 -8.99
C LYS A 325 3.60 -9.17 -9.89
N PRO A 326 2.49 -8.46 -9.61
CA PRO A 326 1.35 -8.41 -10.52
C PRO A 326 1.70 -7.79 -11.88
N ARG A 327 2.41 -6.65 -11.88
CA ARG A 327 2.84 -5.95 -13.10
C ARG A 327 3.75 -6.81 -13.96
N ILE A 328 4.81 -7.38 -13.36
CA ILE A 328 5.76 -8.26 -14.05
C ILE A 328 5.05 -9.49 -14.61
N ARG A 329 4.13 -10.09 -13.84
CA ARG A 329 3.32 -11.22 -14.31
C ARG A 329 2.52 -10.87 -15.56
N GLU A 330 1.82 -9.74 -15.56
CA GLU A 330 1.03 -9.30 -16.70
C GLU A 330 1.91 -9.10 -17.94
N MET A 331 3.05 -8.43 -17.79
CA MET A 331 3.98 -8.15 -18.89
C MET A 331 4.57 -9.43 -19.48
N VAL A 332 5.02 -10.36 -18.64
CA VAL A 332 5.54 -11.66 -19.08
C VAL A 332 4.43 -12.48 -19.75
N GLN A 333 3.23 -12.54 -19.18
CA GLN A 333 2.11 -13.27 -19.79
C GLN A 333 1.72 -12.70 -21.16
N LYS A 334 1.68 -11.37 -21.29
CA LYS A 334 1.43 -10.68 -22.56
C LYS A 334 2.48 -11.05 -23.60
N TYR A 335 3.75 -11.02 -23.24
CA TYR A 335 4.86 -11.40 -24.12
C TYR A 335 4.72 -12.84 -24.65
N PHE A 336 4.47 -13.81 -23.76
CA PHE A 336 4.31 -15.22 -24.18
C PHE A 336 3.09 -15.42 -25.09
N ARG A 337 1.99 -14.69 -24.84
CA ARG A 337 0.79 -14.72 -25.69
C ARG A 337 1.07 -14.18 -27.10
N GLU A 338 1.75 -13.05 -27.19
CA GLU A 338 2.11 -12.43 -28.48
C GLU A 338 3.13 -13.27 -29.26
N HIS A 339 4.10 -13.88 -28.57
CA HIS A 339 5.06 -14.78 -29.19
C HIS A 339 4.41 -16.07 -29.72
N HIS A 340 3.42 -16.61 -28.98
CA HIS A 340 2.63 -17.74 -29.44
C HIS A 340 1.82 -17.40 -30.71
N LEU A 341 1.10 -16.27 -30.72
CA LEU A 341 0.33 -15.81 -31.87
C LEU A 341 1.21 -15.57 -33.11
N ARG A 342 2.41 -15.01 -32.93
CA ARG A 342 3.38 -14.80 -34.02
C ARG A 342 3.86 -16.13 -34.63
N SER A 343 4.08 -17.16 -33.81
CA SER A 343 4.45 -18.49 -34.28
C SER A 343 3.37 -19.14 -35.14
N GLU A 344 2.09 -18.96 -34.79
CA GLU A 344 0.95 -19.48 -35.55
C GLU A 344 0.76 -18.74 -36.90
N SER A 345 0.96 -17.42 -36.90
CA SER A 345 0.81 -16.58 -38.11
C SER A 345 1.90 -16.76 -39.18
N SER A 346 3.10 -17.24 -38.79
CA SER A 346 4.22 -17.49 -39.72
C SER A 346 4.19 -18.88 -40.39
N GLY A 347 3.10 -19.64 -40.25
CA GLY A 347 2.89 -20.89 -40.98
C GLY A 347 3.82 -22.05 -40.61
N THR A 348 4.63 -21.90 -39.55
CA THR A 348 5.36 -23.02 -38.94
C THR A 348 4.44 -23.66 -37.90
N VAL A 349 3.64 -24.63 -38.35
CA VAL A 349 2.83 -25.47 -37.48
C VAL A 349 3.76 -26.29 -36.58
N ALA A 350 4.16 -25.74 -35.44
CA ALA A 350 4.59 -26.55 -34.32
C ALA A 350 3.32 -27.19 -33.76
N LEU A 351 3.10 -28.45 -34.14
CA LEU A 351 2.02 -29.31 -33.68
C LEU A 351 2.07 -29.44 -32.14
N SER A 352 1.42 -28.52 -31.43
CA SER A 352 1.30 -28.58 -29.96
C SER A 352 0.06 -27.81 -29.50
N SER A 353 -1.11 -28.23 -29.93
CA SER A 353 -2.38 -27.87 -29.29
C SER A 353 -2.95 -29.07 -28.53
N SER A 354 -2.92 -28.91 -27.20
CA SER A 354 -3.85 -29.43 -26.19
C SER A 354 -4.17 -30.93 -26.14
N VAL A 355 -3.54 -31.63 -25.20
CA VAL A 355 -4.25 -32.48 -24.22
C VAL A 355 -3.39 -32.65 -22.97
N ALA A 356 -4.06 -32.91 -21.85
CA ALA A 356 -3.55 -33.03 -20.50
C ALA A 356 -2.15 -33.67 -20.31
N ALA A 357 -1.40 -33.11 -19.36
CA ALA A 357 -0.47 -33.80 -18.46
C ALA A 357 0.08 -35.16 -18.95
N THR A 358 1.23 -35.17 -19.62
CA THR A 358 2.35 -36.08 -19.33
C THR A 358 3.55 -35.77 -20.22
N SER A 359 4.64 -35.33 -19.59
CA SER A 359 6.00 -35.75 -19.94
C SER A 359 6.50 -35.55 -21.39
N SER A 360 6.66 -34.30 -21.82
CA SER A 360 7.70 -33.97 -22.81
C SER A 360 8.21 -32.53 -22.61
N ARG A 361 8.96 -32.31 -21.53
CA ARG A 361 9.73 -31.08 -21.31
C ARG A 361 10.87 -31.06 -22.34
N THR A 362 10.79 -30.17 -23.33
CA THR A 362 12.02 -29.63 -23.91
C THR A 362 12.82 -29.04 -22.75
N PRO A 363 14.11 -29.38 -22.58
CA PRO A 363 14.85 -29.09 -21.34
C PRO A 363 14.99 -27.60 -20.99
N ASN A 364 14.66 -26.68 -21.92
CA ASN A 364 14.92 -25.25 -21.78
C ASN A 364 13.68 -24.33 -21.81
N THR A 365 12.45 -24.84 -21.89
CA THR A 365 11.26 -23.97 -21.98
C THR A 365 10.70 -23.69 -20.58
N ARG A 366 11.15 -22.60 -19.96
CA ARG A 366 10.59 -22.13 -18.68
C ARG A 366 9.19 -21.56 -18.87
N THR A 367 8.31 -21.82 -17.91
CA THR A 367 6.97 -21.23 -17.92
C THR A 367 7.00 -19.75 -17.55
N SER A 368 5.96 -19.00 -17.94
CA SER A 368 5.81 -17.58 -17.54
C SER A 368 5.84 -17.41 -16.02
N ALA A 369 5.23 -18.33 -15.27
CA ALA A 369 5.24 -18.35 -13.81
C ALA A 369 6.65 -18.56 -13.25
N GLU A 370 7.41 -19.51 -13.78
CA GLU A 370 8.81 -19.76 -13.37
C GLU A 370 9.71 -18.54 -13.59
N ILE A 371 9.47 -17.78 -14.66
CA ILE A 371 10.25 -16.58 -14.95
C ILE A 371 9.90 -15.44 -13.99
N VAL A 372 8.61 -15.22 -13.73
CA VAL A 372 8.16 -14.24 -12.73
C VAL A 372 8.78 -14.57 -11.37
N GLU A 373 8.69 -15.83 -10.93
CA GLU A 373 9.32 -16.27 -9.68
C GLU A 373 10.84 -16.10 -9.70
N LYS A 374 11.51 -16.35 -10.83
CA LYS A 374 12.96 -16.12 -10.94
C LYS A 374 13.31 -14.64 -10.78
N ILE A 375 12.53 -13.72 -11.35
CA ILE A 375 12.79 -12.27 -11.23
C ILE A 375 12.60 -11.85 -9.77
N ILE A 376 11.46 -12.19 -9.17
CA ILE A 376 11.14 -11.82 -7.78
C ILE A 376 12.15 -12.40 -6.81
N ASN A 377 12.38 -13.73 -6.85
CA ASN A 377 13.32 -14.37 -5.94
C ASN A 377 14.77 -13.96 -6.21
N GLY A 378 15.09 -13.57 -7.44
CA GLY A 378 16.41 -13.03 -7.76
C GLY A 378 16.69 -11.72 -7.03
N VAL A 379 15.75 -10.77 -7.03
CA VAL A 379 15.94 -9.51 -6.30
C VAL A 379 16.00 -9.76 -4.78
N VAL A 380 15.14 -10.66 -4.27
CA VAL A 380 15.13 -10.98 -2.83
C VAL A 380 16.44 -11.63 -2.38
N ASN A 381 16.99 -12.58 -3.14
CA ASN A 381 18.03 -13.48 -2.64
C ASN A 381 19.42 -13.28 -3.26
N ASN A 382 19.56 -12.64 -4.43
CA ASN A 382 20.88 -12.53 -5.06
C ASN A 382 21.82 -11.63 -4.26
N PRO A 383 23.11 -11.98 -4.12
CA PRO A 383 24.06 -11.06 -3.51
C PRO A 383 24.18 -9.78 -4.36
N TYR A 384 24.43 -8.67 -3.69
CA TYR A 384 25.01 -7.50 -4.36
C TYR A 384 26.41 -7.88 -4.85
N GLY A 385 26.85 -7.34 -5.99
CA GLY A 385 28.12 -7.70 -6.62
C GLY A 385 29.33 -7.65 -5.68
N ASP A 386 30.33 -8.47 -5.99
CA ASP A 386 31.36 -9.06 -5.11
C ASP A 386 32.24 -8.13 -4.24
N GLU A 387 32.03 -6.81 -4.21
CA GLU A 387 32.89 -5.88 -3.46
C GLU A 387 32.18 -4.87 -2.54
N LYS A 388 30.85 -4.69 -2.62
CA LYS A 388 30.18 -3.56 -1.93
C LYS A 388 29.18 -3.92 -0.83
N GLY A 389 28.84 -5.20 -0.67
CA GLY A 389 27.82 -5.61 0.30
C GLY A 389 26.46 -4.96 0.03
N GLU A 390 25.56 -5.02 0.99
CA GLU A 390 24.27 -4.32 0.89
C GLU A 390 24.47 -2.80 0.98
N PRO A 391 23.71 -2.00 0.21
CA PRO A 391 23.80 -0.55 0.27
C PRO A 391 23.46 -0.07 1.68
N LEU A 392 24.28 0.86 2.17
CA LEU A 392 24.06 1.57 3.44
C LEU A 392 23.46 2.97 3.23
N ASP A 393 23.23 3.35 1.96
CA ASP A 393 22.67 4.64 1.58
C ASP A 393 21.24 4.78 2.12
N SER A 394 20.93 5.85 2.83
CA SER A 394 19.57 6.16 3.25
C SER A 394 18.70 6.63 2.07
N ILE A 395 17.40 6.37 2.14
CA ILE A 395 16.39 6.91 1.22
C ILE A 395 15.65 8.06 1.91
N GLU A 396 15.50 9.18 1.21
CA GLU A 396 14.78 10.34 1.71
C GLU A 396 13.25 10.14 1.60
N VAL A 397 12.56 10.40 2.71
CA VAL A 397 11.08 10.45 2.76
C VAL A 397 10.63 11.79 3.33
N GLY A 398 9.60 12.37 2.72
CA GLY A 398 8.91 13.55 3.22
C GLY A 398 7.86 13.17 4.26
N ILE A 399 7.74 14.01 5.29
CA ILE A 399 6.76 13.88 6.37
C ILE A 399 5.90 15.12 6.38
N PHE A 400 4.58 14.92 6.31
CA PHE A 400 3.61 16.01 6.27
C PHE A 400 2.49 15.73 7.26
N VAL A 401 2.15 16.72 8.08
CA VAL A 401 1.03 16.65 9.01
C VAL A 401 0.02 17.72 8.63
N ILE A 402 -1.19 17.28 8.30
CA ILE A 402 -2.31 18.16 7.98
C ILE A 402 -3.37 18.04 9.08
N ILE A 403 -3.80 19.17 9.62
CA ILE A 403 -4.89 19.24 10.60
C ILE A 403 -6.14 19.77 9.89
N LYS A 404 -7.26 19.05 10.08
CA LYS A 404 -8.59 19.48 9.69
C LYS A 404 -9.34 20.03 10.87
N SER A 405 -9.84 21.25 10.73
CA SER A 405 -10.67 21.91 11.75
C SER A 405 -11.94 22.47 11.12
N ARG A 406 -12.99 22.63 11.92
CA ARG A 406 -14.23 23.29 11.49
C ARG A 406 -13.96 24.79 11.34
N LYS A 407 -14.54 25.40 10.30
CA LYS A 407 -14.53 26.85 10.10
C LYS A 407 -15.36 27.60 11.12
#